data_AF-W7DI77-F1
#
_entry.id   AF-W7DI77-F1
#
_cell.length_a   1.000
_cell.length_b   1.000
_cell.length_c   1.000
_cell.angle_alpha   90.00
_cell.angle_beta   90.00
_cell.angle_gamma   90.00
#
_symmetry.space_group_name_H-M   'P 1'
#
loop_
_entity.id
_entity.type
_entity.pdbx_description
1 polymer ?
#
loop_
_entity_poly.entity_id
_entity_poly.type
_entity_poly.pdbx_seq_one_letter_code
_entity_poly.pdbx_strand_id
1 'polypeptide(L)'
;MIFFKKVNDTYGHASGDRVLQSIAQTMKNKVVIPENLFRVGGEEFCYLLPNVSNEKAFEVGEEIRLAIENHPIMLSSSETIQTTISIGIASGEKSRKQLHKLYQYADKALYEAKHTGRNKVVLCSQDEIEEPAAG
;
A
#
# COMPACT_ATOMS: atom_id res chain seq x y z
N MET A 1 8.24 -4.09 5.93
CA MET A 1 9.45 -4.33 6.76
C MET A 1 10.09 -5.70 6.57
N ILE A 2 9.51 -6.86 6.96
CA ILE A 2 10.27 -8.14 6.89
C ILE A 2 10.55 -8.60 5.44
N PHE A 3 9.63 -8.40 4.51
CA PHE A 3 9.78 -8.94 3.15
C PHE A 3 10.78 -8.15 2.30
N PHE A 4 10.71 -6.82 2.24
CA PHE A 4 11.61 -6.04 1.40
C PHE A 4 13.07 -6.10 1.86
N LYS A 5 13.31 -6.02 3.17
CA LYS A 5 14.66 -6.18 3.72
C LYS A 5 15.24 -7.57 3.39
N LYS A 6 14.44 -8.63 3.49
CA LYS A 6 14.86 -9.99 3.12
C LYS A 6 15.28 -10.09 1.65
N VAL A 7 14.59 -9.38 0.74
CA VAL A 7 14.99 -9.32 -0.67
C VAL A 7 16.37 -8.67 -0.81
N ASN A 8 16.62 -7.54 -0.16
CA ASN A 8 17.93 -6.89 -0.19
C ASN A 8 19.03 -7.78 0.39
N ASP A 9 18.75 -8.41 1.54
CA ASP A 9 19.72 -9.27 2.23
C ASP A 9 20.03 -10.55 1.41
N THR A 10 19.08 -11.03 0.59
CA THR A 10 19.22 -12.26 -0.19
C THR A 10 19.79 -12.02 -1.60
N TYR A 11 19.34 -10.96 -2.28
CA TYR A 11 19.62 -10.72 -3.70
C TYR A 11 20.38 -9.41 -3.96
N GLY A 12 20.72 -8.66 -2.92
CA GLY A 12 21.39 -7.37 -2.98
C GLY A 12 20.48 -6.19 -3.30
N HIS A 13 20.98 -4.99 -3.03
CA HIS A 13 20.24 -3.73 -3.19
C HIS A 13 19.75 -3.48 -4.62
N ALA A 14 20.55 -3.83 -5.64
CA ALA A 14 20.15 -3.65 -7.04
C ALA A 14 18.88 -4.46 -7.40
N SER A 15 18.74 -5.65 -6.82
CA SER A 15 17.55 -6.49 -6.99
C SER A 15 16.36 -5.92 -6.24
N GLY A 16 16.56 -5.38 -5.03
CA GLY A 16 15.53 -4.65 -4.32
C GLY A 16 15.02 -3.43 -5.09
N ASP A 17 15.90 -2.66 -5.70
CA ASP A 17 15.53 -1.52 -6.54
C ASP A 17 14.68 -1.97 -7.73
N ARG A 18 15.03 -3.08 -8.39
CA ARG A 18 14.22 -3.68 -9.47
C ARG A 18 12.82 -4.08 -8.97
N VAL A 19 12.73 -4.67 -7.78
CA VAL A 19 11.43 -5.01 -7.17
C VAL A 19 10.59 -3.76 -6.95
N LEU A 20 11.16 -2.69 -6.39
CA LEU A 20 10.42 -1.45 -6.17
C LEU A 20 9.99 -0.78 -7.48
N GLN A 21 10.85 -0.80 -8.50
CA GLN A 21 10.51 -0.28 -9.83
C GLN A 21 9.37 -1.08 -10.46
N SER A 22 9.41 -2.41 -10.37
CA SER A 22 8.36 -3.27 -10.90
C SER A 22 7.04 -3.06 -10.17
N ILE A 23 7.05 -2.98 -8.84
CA ILE A 23 5.86 -2.67 -8.04
C ILE A 23 5.29 -1.30 -8.45
N ALA A 24 6.12 -0.27 -8.53
CA ALA A 24 5.69 1.06 -8.92
C ALA A 24 5.07 1.08 -10.33
N GLN A 25 5.65 0.34 -11.27
CA GLN A 25 5.11 0.22 -12.63
C GLN A 25 3.77 -0.52 -12.65
N THR A 26 3.65 -1.63 -11.91
CA THR A 26 2.39 -2.37 -11.77
C THR A 26 1.30 -1.48 -11.17
N MET A 27 1.62 -0.73 -10.11
CA MET A 27 0.69 0.24 -9.52
C MET A 27 0.28 1.31 -10.53
N LYS A 28 1.24 1.94 -11.24
CA LYS A 28 0.95 2.96 -12.26
C LYS A 28 0.00 2.48 -13.36
N ASN A 29 0.09 1.20 -13.74
CA ASN A 29 -0.78 0.61 -14.75
C ASN A 29 -2.20 0.27 -14.23
N LYS A 30 -2.42 0.32 -12.91
CA LYS A 30 -3.69 -0.02 -12.26
C LYS A 30 -4.40 1.18 -11.66
N VAL A 31 -3.67 2.21 -11.29
CA VAL A 31 -4.25 3.45 -10.75
C VAL A 31 -4.93 4.27 -11.85
N VAL A 32 -6.07 4.87 -11.50
CA VAL A 32 -6.83 5.75 -12.39
C VAL A 32 -6.14 7.10 -12.59
N ILE A 33 -5.43 7.59 -11.56
CA ILE A 33 -4.80 8.92 -11.54
C ILE A 33 -3.31 8.76 -11.17
N PRO A 34 -2.42 8.41 -12.11
CA PRO A 34 -1.01 8.10 -11.82
C PRO A 34 -0.24 9.21 -11.11
N GLU A 35 -0.60 10.48 -11.32
CA GLU A 35 -0.01 11.65 -10.66
C GLU A 35 -0.31 11.75 -9.16
N ASN A 36 -1.31 11.00 -8.68
CA ASN A 36 -1.64 10.93 -7.25
C ASN A 36 -0.98 9.74 -6.53
N LEU A 37 -0.12 8.99 -7.22
CA LEU A 37 0.66 7.91 -6.64
C LEU A 37 2.04 8.43 -6.22
N PHE A 38 2.32 8.35 -4.92
CA PHE A 38 3.54 8.86 -4.31
C PHE A 38 4.34 7.73 -3.67
N ARG A 39 5.67 7.85 -3.70
CA ARG A 39 6.56 7.06 -2.86
C ARG A 39 6.91 7.91 -1.64
N VAL A 40 6.42 7.52 -0.47
CA VAL A 40 6.55 8.28 0.80
C VAL A 40 7.74 7.81 1.64
N GLY A 41 8.26 6.62 1.37
CA GLY A 41 9.41 6.05 2.06
C GLY A 41 10.19 5.06 1.19
N GLY A 42 11.11 4.33 1.82
CA GLY A 42 11.95 3.34 1.13
C GLY A 42 11.13 2.26 0.41
N GLU A 43 10.22 1.60 1.13
CA GLU A 43 9.33 0.55 0.61
C GLU A 43 7.85 0.94 0.65
N GLU A 44 7.56 2.25 0.82
CA GLU A 44 6.21 2.74 1.13
C GLU A 44 5.65 3.62 0.02
N PHE A 45 4.44 3.27 -0.43
CA PHE A 45 3.70 3.97 -1.46
C PHE A 45 2.37 4.46 -0.88
N CYS A 46 1.94 5.65 -1.31
CA CYS A 46 0.68 6.27 -0.93
C CYS A 46 -0.07 6.68 -2.20
N TYR A 47 -1.35 6.33 -2.30
CA TYR A 47 -2.19 6.69 -3.43
C TYR A 47 -3.37 7.54 -2.94
N LEU A 48 -3.48 8.77 -3.43
CA LEU A 48 -4.55 9.69 -3.06
C LEU A 48 -5.71 9.62 -4.06
N LEU A 49 -6.89 9.26 -3.56
CA LEU A 49 -8.11 9.12 -4.34
C LEU A 49 -9.13 10.22 -3.96
N PRO A 50 -9.19 11.33 -4.71
CA PRO A 50 -10.17 12.38 -4.45
C PRO A 50 -11.56 11.94 -4.92
N ASN A 51 -12.58 12.21 -4.11
CA ASN A 51 -14.00 11.99 -4.47
C ASN A 51 -14.34 10.52 -4.80
N VAL A 52 -13.72 9.57 -4.10
CA VAL A 52 -13.96 8.13 -4.26
C VAL A 52 -14.61 7.58 -2.99
N SER A 53 -15.57 6.67 -3.13
CA SER A 53 -16.22 6.00 -1.99
C SER A 53 -15.29 4.96 -1.36
N ASN A 54 -15.63 4.49 -0.15
CA ASN A 54 -14.86 3.45 0.54
C ASN A 54 -14.82 2.15 -0.25
N GLU A 55 -15.96 1.75 -0.80
CA GLU A 55 -16.12 0.54 -1.59
C GLU A 55 -15.22 0.64 -2.82
N LYS A 56 -15.25 1.78 -3.52
CA LYS A 56 -14.43 1.94 -4.72
C LYS A 56 -12.94 2.02 -4.41
N ALA A 57 -12.56 2.68 -3.31
CA ALA A 57 -11.18 2.68 -2.85
C ALA A 57 -10.70 1.27 -2.51
N PHE A 58 -11.54 0.47 -1.85
CA PHE A 58 -11.26 -0.93 -1.52
C PHE A 58 -11.09 -1.79 -2.77
N GLU A 59 -11.99 -1.68 -3.75
CA GLU A 59 -11.86 -2.35 -5.05
C GLU A 59 -10.52 -2.04 -5.73
N VAL A 60 -10.17 -0.76 -5.82
CA VAL A 60 -8.89 -0.32 -6.42
C VAL A 60 -7.70 -0.89 -5.64
N GLY A 61 -7.78 -0.92 -4.30
CA GLY A 61 -6.78 -1.57 -3.47
C GLY A 61 -6.61 -3.05 -3.79
N GLU A 62 -7.71 -3.80 -3.88
CA GLU A 62 -7.68 -5.23 -4.20
C GLU A 62 -7.17 -5.49 -5.61
N GLU A 63 -7.55 -4.68 -6.59
CA GLU A 63 -7.02 -4.77 -7.95
C GLU A 63 -5.49 -4.59 -8.00
N ILE A 64 -4.96 -3.60 -7.26
CA ILE A 64 -3.51 -3.38 -7.16
C ILE A 64 -2.83 -4.55 -6.45
N ARG A 65 -3.42 -5.01 -5.33
CA ARG A 65 -2.88 -6.13 -4.54
C ARG A 65 -2.76 -7.40 -5.37
N LEU A 66 -3.85 -7.79 -6.04
CA LEU A 66 -3.91 -8.95 -6.92
C LEU A 66 -2.97 -8.80 -8.11
N ALA A 67 -2.85 -7.60 -8.69
CA ALA A 67 -1.95 -7.36 -9.80
C ALA A 67 -0.48 -7.59 -9.41
N ILE A 68 -0.07 -7.19 -8.20
CA ILE A 68 1.29 -7.41 -7.72
C ILE A 68 1.51 -8.87 -7.33
N GLU A 69 0.57 -9.48 -6.62
CA GLU A 69 0.63 -10.90 -6.25
C GLU A 69 0.79 -11.82 -7.47
N ASN A 70 0.04 -11.54 -8.54
CA ASN A 70 0.04 -12.33 -9.77
C ASN A 70 1.12 -11.92 -10.78
N HIS A 71 2.03 -11.01 -10.42
CA HIS A 71 3.09 -10.54 -11.31
C HIS A 71 4.47 -10.93 -10.77
N PRO A 72 5.03 -12.07 -11.22
CA PRO A 72 6.42 -12.43 -10.94
C PRO A 72 7.38 -11.36 -11.48
N ILE A 73 8.28 -10.91 -10.61
CA ILE A 73 9.26 -9.87 -10.93
C ILE A 73 10.56 -10.54 -11.36
N MET A 74 10.99 -10.30 -12.60
CA MET A 74 12.29 -10.77 -13.08
C MET A 74 13.43 -9.94 -12.46
N LEU A 75 14.34 -10.60 -11.74
CA LEU A 75 15.54 -9.98 -11.17
C LEU A 75 16.73 -10.10 -12.12
N SER A 76 16.83 -11.21 -12.85
CA SER A 76 17.86 -11.51 -13.84
C SER A 76 17.26 -12.42 -14.93
N SER A 77 18.05 -12.84 -15.92
CA SER A 77 17.60 -13.73 -17.01
C SER A 77 17.13 -15.11 -16.54
N SER A 78 17.48 -15.52 -15.33
CA SER A 78 17.16 -16.84 -14.77
C SER A 78 16.48 -16.79 -13.40
N GLU A 79 16.26 -15.60 -12.84
CA GLU A 79 15.72 -15.45 -11.49
C GLU A 79 14.48 -14.58 -11.48
N THR A 80 13.42 -15.11 -10.87
CA THR A 80 12.15 -14.42 -10.65
C THR A 80 11.78 -14.47 -9.19
N ILE A 81 11.23 -13.37 -8.66
CA ILE A 81 10.68 -13.31 -7.32
C ILE A 81 9.18 -13.05 -7.37
N GLN A 82 8.44 -13.75 -6.53
CA GLN A 82 7.05 -13.42 -6.26
C GLN A 82 6.97 -12.60 -4.96
N THR A 83 6.22 -11.51 -5.01
CA THR A 83 6.03 -10.62 -3.87
C THR A 83 4.58 -10.26 -3.71
N THR A 84 4.22 -9.80 -2.51
CA THR A 84 2.88 -9.34 -2.20
C THR A 84 2.96 -7.99 -1.49
N ILE A 85 1.84 -7.27 -1.45
CA ILE A 85 1.73 -6.04 -0.69
C ILE A 85 0.53 -6.09 0.25
N SER A 86 0.60 -5.29 1.30
CA SER A 86 -0.55 -4.99 2.16
C SER A 86 -0.91 -3.54 1.98
N ILE A 87 -2.20 -3.23 2.00
CA ILE A 87 -2.72 -1.89 1.76
C ILE A 87 -3.64 -1.52 2.93
N GLY A 88 -3.42 -0.34 3.51
CA GLY A 88 -4.36 0.28 4.44
C GLY A 88 -5.06 1.44 3.74
N ILE A 89 -6.37 1.52 3.89
CA ILE A 89 -7.22 2.54 3.29
C ILE A 89 -7.90 3.34 4.40
N ALA A 90 -7.91 4.66 4.25
CA ALA A 90 -8.70 5.56 5.07
C ALA A 90 -9.35 6.62 4.19
N SER A 91 -10.54 7.06 4.59
CA SER A 91 -11.31 8.08 3.89
C SER A 91 -11.85 9.12 4.86
N GLY A 92 -12.11 10.31 4.34
CA GLY A 92 -12.69 11.40 5.11
C GLY A 92 -12.66 12.70 4.33
N GLU A 93 -13.02 13.77 5.03
CA GLU A 93 -13.20 15.08 4.40
C GLU A 93 -11.89 15.68 3.88
N LYS A 94 -12.00 16.39 2.76
CA LYS A 94 -10.90 17.12 2.13
C LYS A 94 -10.58 18.40 2.92
N SER A 95 -9.91 18.27 4.06
CA SER A 95 -9.34 19.40 4.80
C SER A 95 -7.91 19.13 5.26
N ARG A 96 -7.09 20.20 5.36
CA ARG A 96 -5.68 20.09 5.73
C ARG A 96 -5.45 19.47 7.11
N LYS A 97 -6.37 19.73 8.06
CA LYS A 97 -6.35 19.11 9.39
C LYS A 97 -6.66 17.61 9.34
N GLN A 98 -7.49 17.18 8.38
CA GLN A 98 -7.88 15.78 8.23
C GLN A 98 -6.83 14.95 7.49
N LEU A 99 -6.02 15.53 6.59
CA LEU A 99 -5.00 14.77 5.86
C LEU A 99 -4.01 14.02 6.76
N HIS A 100 -3.54 14.65 7.84
CA HIS A 100 -2.64 13.98 8.78
C HIS A 100 -3.33 12.81 9.50
N LYS A 101 -4.59 13.00 9.93
CA LYS A 101 -5.39 11.95 10.56
C LYS A 101 -5.66 10.80 9.59
N LEU A 102 -6.04 11.10 8.35
CA LEU A 102 -6.25 10.10 7.29
C LEU A 102 -5.00 9.27 7.04
N TYR A 103 -3.83 9.91 7.03
CA TYR A 103 -2.56 9.19 6.91
C TYR A 103 -2.32 8.24 8.09
N GLN A 104 -2.57 8.70 9.33
CA GLN A 104 -2.45 7.86 10.53
C GLN A 104 -3.44 6.68 10.51
N TYR A 105 -4.67 6.89 10.03
CA TYR A 105 -5.67 5.84 9.92
C TYR A 105 -5.33 4.82 8.83
N ALA A 106 -4.81 5.27 7.68
CA ALA A 106 -4.31 4.39 6.65
C ALA A 106 -3.12 3.57 7.16
N ASP A 107 -2.21 4.17 7.93
CA ASP A 107 -1.10 3.46 8.55
C ASP A 107 -1.56 2.42 9.59
N LYS A 108 -2.56 2.75 10.42
CA LYS A 108 -3.18 1.81 11.37
C LYS A 108 -3.81 0.61 10.65
N ALA A 109 -4.58 0.85 9.58
CA ALA A 109 -5.14 -0.22 8.76
C ALA A 109 -4.04 -1.06 8.08
N LEU A 110 -2.97 -0.42 7.60
CA LEU A 110 -1.83 -1.11 7.01
C LEU A 110 -1.10 -1.98 8.05
N TYR A 111 -0.97 -1.48 9.27
CA TYR A 111 -0.42 -2.22 10.40
C TYR A 111 -1.26 -3.46 10.70
N GLU A 112 -2.59 -3.31 10.78
CA GLU A 112 -3.51 -4.43 10.97
C GLU A 112 -3.39 -5.46 9.85
N ALA A 113 -3.36 -5.01 8.59
CA ALA A 113 -3.16 -5.88 7.43
C ALA A 113 -1.87 -6.71 7.58
N LYS A 114 -0.78 -6.07 8.03
CA LYS A 114 0.52 -6.73 8.26
C LYS A 114 0.50 -7.72 9.43
N HIS A 115 -0.29 -7.48 10.46
CA HIS A 115 -0.36 -8.32 11.67
C HIS A 115 -1.31 -9.50 11.52
N THR A 116 -2.39 -9.34 10.76
CA THR A 116 -3.43 -10.36 10.61
C THR A 116 -3.19 -11.33 9.45
N GLY A 117 -2.02 -11.29 8.80
CA GLY A 117 -1.64 -12.26 7.75
C GLY A 117 -1.00 -11.70 6.49
N ARG A 118 -0.83 -10.37 6.38
CA ARG A 118 -0.31 -9.68 5.17
C ARG A 118 -1.17 -9.96 3.94
N ASN A 119 -0.69 -9.52 2.76
CA ASN A 119 -1.33 -9.74 1.47
C ASN A 119 -2.85 -9.52 1.47
N LYS A 120 -3.27 -8.35 1.97
CA LYS A 120 -4.69 -7.98 2.08
C LYS A 120 -4.85 -6.47 2.07
N VAL A 121 -6.07 -6.04 1.79
CA VAL A 121 -6.54 -4.67 1.98
C VAL A 121 -7.35 -4.59 3.28
N VAL A 122 -7.10 -3.57 4.08
CA VAL A 122 -7.89 -3.24 5.27
C VAL A 122 -8.37 -1.80 5.16
N LEU A 123 -9.64 -1.57 5.44
CA LEU A 123 -10.27 -0.25 5.52
C LEU A 123 -10.34 0.16 7.00
N CYS A 124 -9.86 1.35 7.35
CA CYS A 124 -10.10 1.92 8.66
C CYS A 124 -11.50 2.57 8.67
N SER A 125 -12.42 1.99 9.45
CA SER A 125 -13.76 2.55 9.65
C SER A 125 -13.70 3.75 10.59
N GLN A 126 -14.37 4.86 10.24
CA GLN A 126 -14.41 6.05 11.11
C GLN A 126 -15.08 5.77 12.47
N ASP A 127 -15.93 4.74 12.56
CA ASP A 127 -16.65 4.34 13.78
C ASP A 127 -15.74 3.70 14.85
N GLU A 128 -14.52 3.28 14.50
CA GLU A 128 -13.57 2.68 15.46
C GLU A 128 -12.69 3.74 16.17
N ILE A 129 -13.03 5.02 16.01
CA ILE A 129 -12.15 6.15 16.34
C ILE A 129 -12.88 7.25 17.13
N GLU A 130 -13.88 6.88 17.92
CA GLU A 130 -14.14 7.61 19.16
C GLU A 130 -13.13 7.13 20.21
N GLU A 131 -12.09 7.93 20.46
CA GLU A 131 -11.45 7.86 21.78
C GLU A 131 -12.55 8.11 22.84
N PRO A 132 -12.55 7.37 23.96
CA PRO A 132 -13.50 7.65 25.03
C PRO A 132 -13.34 9.12 25.40
N ALA A 133 -14.44 9.87 25.37
CA ALA A 133 -14.47 11.24 25.84
C ALA A 133 -13.74 11.30 27.18
N ALA A 134 -12.63 12.03 27.23
CA ALA A 134 -11.90 12.26 28.46
C ALA A 134 -12.88 12.87 29.47
N GLY A 135 -13.28 12.07 30.45
CA GLY A 135 -14.04 12.49 31.63
C GLY A 135 -13.12 13.09 32.68
#